data_AF-A0A1E5L8R9-F1
#
_entry.id   AF-A0A1E5L8R9-F1
#
_cell.length_a   1.000
_cell.length_b   1.000
_cell.length_c   1.000
_cell.angle_alpha   90.00
_cell.angle_beta   90.00
_cell.angle_gamma   90.00
#
_symmetry.space_group_name_H-M   'P 1'
#
loop_
_entity.id
_entity.type
_entity.pdbx_description
1 polymer ?
#
loop_
_entity_poly.entity_id
_entity_poly.type
_entity_poly.pdbx_seq_one_letter_code
_entity_poly.pdbx_strand_id
1 'polypeptide(L)'
;MTRVRITSEKAYLMGLIVGGGVFRNNNQMVINLPYRLWGRAKINPARAGQLASDILNRVRPLFERTYNMPVTFLLEPEWQIRSTTPLSNELITDMNAFGIIPNGKIIETGDLTTLRTFLNAELFKRNFIAGIADSIGSLNPNHRRFDSNFQIISFEFAAKNNYRLVFDVCQVLQEVNCYTDQLLWNHPNLHSSSNPYYKPWKKGYKVRVLIDSYVAAGSFLFQAKAEAANENLATQNTNHNALRCDEKGIDEHSIKTIHEGESSMWIPEEIRGLHFLHNKHICAVLGCQYAPIRELEQFVRRAEYWINPFPIYVRDTLQYVQEKINGSDVMRNRTYSSQPFSVRQLIQCSEEGQKLIWGNCEESGYPITQILQGLVWLIQRTNGDTNKTRITGNYLDYLHQELDAGLPNLVNILIERPDKLTPILIRNGSFAVIIGPNNPRVYRNLITRHDNLRISVREIQEGDLD
;
A
#
# COMPACT_ATOMS: atom_id res chain seq x y z
N MET A 1 -44.77 7.20 -4.70
CA MET A 1 -43.33 6.92 -4.85
C MET A 1 -43.08 5.51 -4.37
N THR A 2 -42.71 4.60 -5.27
CA THR A 2 -42.34 3.23 -4.91
C THR A 2 -41.05 3.27 -4.11
N ARG A 3 -41.05 2.74 -2.88
CA ARG A 3 -39.86 2.73 -2.02
C ARG A 3 -38.80 1.85 -2.68
N VAL A 4 -37.66 2.43 -3.04
CA VAL A 4 -36.50 1.67 -3.55
C VAL A 4 -36.12 0.59 -2.53
N ARG A 5 -35.92 -0.64 -3.00
CA ARG A 5 -35.56 -1.80 -2.18
C ARG A 5 -34.34 -2.48 -2.78
N ILE A 6 -33.44 -2.94 -1.91
CA ILE A 6 -32.33 -3.78 -2.32
C ILE A 6 -32.76 -5.26 -2.35
N THR A 7 -32.23 -6.01 -3.31
CA THR A 7 -32.32 -7.46 -3.39
C THR A 7 -30.91 -8.04 -3.46
N SER A 8 -30.79 -9.37 -3.39
CA SER A 8 -29.51 -10.07 -3.58
C SER A 8 -28.84 -9.73 -4.92
N GLU A 9 -29.62 -9.69 -5.99
CA GLU A 9 -29.17 -9.34 -7.34
C GLU A 9 -28.74 -7.88 -7.41
N LYS A 10 -29.55 -6.95 -6.87
CA LYS A 10 -29.19 -5.53 -6.84
C LYS A 10 -27.92 -5.30 -6.03
N ALA A 11 -27.76 -5.97 -4.88
CA ALA A 11 -26.55 -5.87 -4.07
C ALA A 11 -25.31 -6.34 -4.83
N TYR A 12 -25.37 -7.51 -5.47
CA TYR A 12 -24.26 -8.01 -6.30
C TYR A 12 -23.92 -7.06 -7.45
N LEU A 13 -24.92 -6.62 -8.22
CA LEU A 13 -24.71 -5.71 -9.35
C LEU A 13 -24.16 -4.36 -8.88
N MET A 14 -24.60 -3.83 -7.74
CA MET A 14 -24.03 -2.62 -7.14
C MET A 14 -22.58 -2.83 -6.73
N GLY A 15 -22.21 -3.99 -6.19
CA GLY A 15 -20.80 -4.32 -5.91
C GLY A 15 -19.95 -4.30 -7.18
N LEU A 16 -20.45 -4.92 -8.25
CA LEU A 16 -19.78 -4.96 -9.55
C LEU A 16 -19.60 -3.55 -10.15
N ILE A 17 -20.64 -2.71 -10.05
CA ILE A 17 -20.63 -1.31 -10.50
C ILE A 17 -19.71 -0.43 -9.65
N VAL A 18 -19.73 -0.58 -8.32
CA VAL A 18 -18.87 0.19 -7.43
C VAL A 18 -17.39 -0.12 -7.68
N GLY A 19 -17.05 -1.40 -7.88
CA GLY A 19 -15.67 -1.81 -8.12
C GLY A 19 -15.15 -1.43 -9.50
N GLY A 20 -15.91 -1.70 -10.57
CA GLY A 20 -15.41 -1.56 -11.95
C GLY A 20 -16.14 -0.52 -12.82
N GLY A 21 -17.24 0.05 -12.34
CA GLY A 21 -18.17 0.87 -13.13
C GLY A 21 -17.59 2.20 -13.59
N VAL A 22 -17.84 2.50 -14.86
CA VAL A 22 -17.49 3.72 -15.57
C VAL A 22 -18.69 4.15 -16.40
N PHE A 23 -19.21 5.33 -16.08
CA PHE A 23 -20.35 5.93 -16.77
C PHE A 23 -19.85 7.02 -17.71
N ARG A 24 -20.24 6.89 -18.97
CA ARG A 24 -19.82 7.80 -20.05
C ARG A 24 -20.97 8.75 -20.41
N ASN A 25 -20.62 9.91 -20.96
CA ASN A 25 -21.58 10.97 -21.31
C ASN A 25 -22.66 10.52 -22.32
N ASN A 26 -22.46 9.42 -23.03
CA ASN A 26 -23.45 8.84 -23.95
C ASN A 26 -24.48 7.91 -23.25
N ASN A 27 -24.65 8.04 -21.93
CA ASN A 27 -25.55 7.22 -21.12
C ASN A 27 -25.27 5.71 -21.23
N GLN A 28 -23.99 5.34 -21.39
CA GLN A 28 -23.54 3.94 -21.39
C GLN A 28 -22.74 3.62 -20.14
N MET A 29 -22.94 2.40 -19.65
CA MET A 29 -22.14 1.82 -18.57
C MET A 29 -21.08 0.89 -19.13
N VAL A 30 -19.87 1.01 -18.60
CA VAL A 30 -18.80 0.03 -18.76
C VAL A 30 -18.36 -0.43 -17.38
N ILE A 31 -18.13 -1.72 -17.18
CA ILE A 31 -17.49 -2.26 -15.97
C ILE A 31 -16.16 -2.82 -16.39
N ASN A 32 -15.08 -2.17 -15.94
CA ASN A 32 -13.72 -2.65 -16.17
C ASN A 32 -13.40 -3.79 -15.21
N LEU A 33 -12.89 -4.88 -15.76
CA LEU A 33 -12.39 -6.04 -15.04
C LEU A 33 -10.88 -6.13 -15.30
N PRO A 34 -10.01 -5.61 -14.42
CA PRO A 34 -8.57 -5.50 -14.62
C PRO A 34 -7.84 -6.85 -14.49
N TYR A 35 -8.30 -7.86 -15.22
CA TYR A 35 -7.82 -9.24 -15.20
C TYR A 35 -6.53 -9.45 -15.98
N ARG A 36 -5.65 -8.43 -16.02
CA ARG A 36 -4.39 -8.32 -16.79
C ARG A 36 -3.81 -9.65 -17.29
N LEU A 37 -2.77 -10.19 -16.64
CA LEU A 37 -2.13 -11.43 -17.06
C LEU A 37 -3.01 -12.65 -16.76
N TRP A 38 -3.86 -12.57 -15.74
CA TRP A 38 -4.63 -13.69 -15.19
C TRP A 38 -5.75 -14.18 -16.11
N GLY A 39 -6.45 -13.28 -16.81
CA GLY A 39 -7.57 -13.56 -17.71
C GLY A 39 -7.27 -13.29 -19.19
N ARG A 40 -6.00 -13.09 -19.57
CA ARG A 40 -5.62 -12.82 -20.97
C ARG A 40 -5.80 -14.08 -21.81
N ALA A 41 -6.58 -13.98 -22.89
CA ALA A 41 -6.81 -15.09 -23.81
C ALA A 41 -5.52 -15.67 -24.40
N LYS A 42 -4.50 -14.85 -24.66
CA LYS A 42 -3.18 -15.31 -25.16
C LYS A 42 -2.38 -16.11 -24.13
N ILE A 43 -2.64 -15.93 -22.83
CA ILE A 43 -1.89 -16.57 -21.73
C ILE A 43 -2.66 -17.79 -21.21
N ASN A 44 -3.98 -17.66 -21.03
CA ASN A 44 -4.85 -18.72 -20.56
C ASN A 44 -6.20 -18.70 -21.33
N PRO A 45 -6.26 -19.34 -22.52
CA PRO A 45 -7.47 -19.37 -23.34
C PRO A 45 -8.68 -20.01 -22.64
N ALA A 46 -8.46 -21.07 -21.87
CA ALA A 46 -9.53 -21.78 -21.16
C ALA A 46 -10.20 -20.87 -20.14
N ARG A 47 -9.40 -20.18 -19.30
CA ARG A 47 -9.90 -19.21 -18.32
C ARG A 47 -10.57 -18.02 -18.99
N ALA A 48 -10.04 -17.53 -20.10
CA ALA A 48 -10.69 -16.49 -20.89
C ALA A 48 -12.08 -16.94 -21.43
N GLY A 49 -12.19 -18.18 -21.90
CA GLY A 49 -13.47 -18.76 -22.33
C GLY A 49 -14.47 -18.88 -21.18
N GLN A 50 -14.01 -19.29 -19.99
CA GLN A 50 -14.85 -19.32 -18.78
C GLN A 50 -15.33 -17.93 -18.38
N LEU A 51 -14.47 -16.91 -18.41
CA LEU A 51 -14.85 -15.53 -18.12
C LEU A 51 -15.90 -15.00 -19.10
N ALA A 52 -15.76 -15.29 -20.39
CA ALA A 52 -16.78 -14.95 -21.39
C ALA A 52 -18.12 -15.64 -21.09
N SER A 53 -18.07 -16.93 -20.75
CA SER A 53 -19.24 -17.72 -20.37
C SER A 53 -19.90 -17.18 -19.10
N ASP A 54 -19.14 -16.85 -18.06
CA ASP A 54 -19.63 -16.26 -16.82
C ASP A 54 -20.36 -14.94 -17.08
N ILE A 55 -19.81 -14.07 -17.94
CA ILE A 55 -20.45 -12.81 -18.28
C ILE A 55 -21.76 -13.06 -19.06
N LEU A 56 -21.73 -13.88 -20.10
CA LEU A 56 -22.90 -14.09 -20.97
C LEU A 56 -24.02 -14.89 -20.30
N ASN A 57 -23.67 -15.87 -19.47
CA ASN A 57 -24.64 -16.83 -18.93
C ASN A 57 -25.04 -16.52 -17.48
N ARG A 58 -24.28 -15.68 -16.75
CA ARG A 58 -24.60 -15.31 -15.36
C ARG A 58 -24.86 -13.82 -15.22
N VAL A 59 -23.90 -12.97 -15.62
CA VAL A 59 -24.02 -11.51 -15.42
C VAL A 59 -25.08 -10.89 -16.31
N ARG A 60 -25.13 -11.25 -17.60
CA ARG A 60 -26.11 -10.72 -18.53
C ARG A 60 -27.55 -11.02 -18.11
N PRO A 61 -27.94 -12.27 -17.79
CA PRO A 61 -29.29 -12.56 -17.29
C PRO A 61 -29.64 -11.86 -15.97
N LEU A 62 -28.65 -11.53 -15.13
CA LEU A 62 -28.89 -10.73 -13.92
C LEU A 62 -29.24 -9.29 -14.27
N PHE A 63 -28.48 -8.63 -15.15
CA PHE A 63 -28.79 -7.27 -15.59
C PHE A 63 -30.12 -7.18 -16.36
N GLU A 64 -30.40 -8.16 -17.22
CA GLU A 64 -31.67 -8.22 -17.98
C GLU A 64 -32.87 -8.37 -17.04
N ARG A 65 -32.82 -9.30 -16.07
CA ARG A 65 -33.94 -9.48 -15.12
C ARG A 65 -34.08 -8.35 -14.11
N THR A 66 -32.98 -7.73 -13.68
CA THR A 66 -32.98 -6.72 -12.60
C THR A 66 -33.25 -5.32 -13.11
N TYR A 67 -32.76 -4.97 -14.31
CA TYR A 67 -32.79 -3.60 -14.81
C TYR A 67 -33.31 -3.49 -16.25
N ASN A 68 -33.76 -4.61 -16.85
CA ASN A 68 -34.11 -4.70 -18.27
C ASN A 68 -33.02 -4.11 -19.18
N MET A 69 -31.76 -4.33 -18.82
CA MET A 69 -30.61 -3.72 -19.47
C MET A 69 -29.63 -4.81 -19.91
N PRO A 70 -29.66 -5.27 -21.18
CA PRO A 70 -28.71 -6.26 -21.65
C PRO A 70 -27.27 -5.73 -21.63
N VAL A 71 -26.33 -6.64 -21.33
CA VAL A 71 -24.89 -6.36 -21.35
C VAL A 71 -24.14 -7.39 -22.20
N THR A 72 -23.00 -6.99 -22.73
CA THR A 72 -22.04 -7.85 -23.44
C THR A 72 -20.65 -7.64 -22.87
N PHE A 73 -19.63 -8.34 -23.39
CA PHE A 73 -18.24 -8.09 -23.05
C PHE A 73 -17.41 -7.67 -24.25
N LEU A 74 -16.33 -6.92 -23.97
CA LEU A 74 -15.23 -6.70 -24.90
C LEU A 74 -13.93 -7.21 -24.29
N LEU A 75 -13.10 -7.76 -25.17
CA LEU A 75 -11.70 -8.05 -24.93
C LEU A 75 -10.92 -6.90 -25.56
N GLU A 76 -10.23 -6.07 -24.76
CA GLU A 76 -9.00 -5.32 -25.08
C GLU A 76 -8.97 -3.85 -24.59
N PRO A 77 -7.85 -3.38 -24.01
CA PRO A 77 -6.67 -4.14 -23.53
C PRO A 77 -6.93 -4.88 -22.20
N GLU A 78 -8.09 -4.64 -21.57
CA GLU A 78 -8.59 -5.33 -20.37
C GLU A 78 -10.04 -5.80 -20.65
N TRP A 79 -10.56 -6.70 -19.80
CA TRP A 79 -11.94 -7.17 -19.92
C TRP A 79 -12.91 -6.04 -19.55
N GLN A 80 -13.96 -5.86 -20.35
CA GLN A 80 -15.00 -4.87 -20.10
C GLN A 80 -16.38 -5.50 -20.25
N ILE A 81 -17.26 -5.33 -19.27
CA ILE A 81 -18.71 -5.56 -19.46
C ILE A 81 -19.32 -4.23 -19.93
N ARG A 82 -20.14 -4.23 -20.97
CA ARG A 82 -20.71 -2.99 -21.54
C ARG A 82 -22.22 -3.13 -21.70
N SER A 83 -22.95 -2.09 -21.35
CA SER A 83 -24.38 -2.01 -21.69
C SER A 83 -24.54 -1.94 -23.21
N THR A 84 -25.49 -2.71 -23.75
CA THR A 84 -25.83 -2.65 -25.18
C THR A 84 -26.94 -1.64 -25.46
N THR A 85 -27.65 -1.21 -24.42
CA THR A 85 -28.63 -0.12 -24.42
C THR A 85 -28.15 1.06 -23.56
N PRO A 86 -28.80 2.23 -23.66
CA PRO A 86 -28.68 3.26 -22.64
C PRO A 86 -29.06 2.73 -21.24
N LEU A 87 -28.60 3.41 -20.19
CA LEU A 87 -28.96 3.08 -18.81
C LEU A 87 -30.48 3.07 -18.64
N SER A 88 -31.00 2.07 -17.93
CA SER A 88 -32.42 2.06 -17.59
C SER A 88 -32.74 3.07 -16.48
N ASN A 89 -33.95 3.61 -16.50
CA ASN A 89 -34.43 4.51 -15.46
C ASN A 89 -34.41 3.86 -14.07
N GLU A 90 -34.65 2.55 -14.00
CA GLU A 90 -34.59 1.80 -12.74
C GLU A 90 -33.16 1.79 -12.17
N LEU A 91 -32.15 1.50 -12.99
CA LEU A 91 -30.75 1.54 -12.54
C LEU A 91 -30.36 2.93 -12.05
N ILE A 92 -30.71 3.98 -12.80
CA ILE A 92 -30.43 5.37 -12.41
C ILE A 92 -31.13 5.70 -11.09
N THR A 93 -32.40 5.31 -10.94
CA THR A 93 -33.19 5.56 -9.73
C THR A 93 -32.57 4.87 -8.52
N ASP A 94 -32.19 3.60 -8.66
CA ASP A 94 -31.56 2.83 -7.60
C ASP A 94 -30.19 3.41 -7.23
N MET A 95 -29.34 3.71 -8.22
CA MET A 95 -28.03 4.31 -7.99
C MET A 95 -28.15 5.64 -7.21
N ASN A 96 -29.04 6.54 -7.64
CA ASN A 96 -29.28 7.80 -6.94
C ASN A 96 -29.82 7.58 -5.52
N ALA A 97 -30.76 6.64 -5.33
CA ALA A 97 -31.29 6.30 -4.01
C ALA A 97 -30.22 5.69 -3.09
N PHE A 98 -29.24 4.99 -3.65
CA PHE A 98 -28.10 4.42 -2.93
C PHE A 98 -26.94 5.43 -2.73
N GLY A 99 -27.08 6.67 -3.21
CA GLY A 99 -26.05 7.70 -3.11
C GLY A 99 -24.89 7.53 -4.09
N ILE A 100 -25.04 6.68 -5.11
CA ILE A 100 -24.03 6.46 -6.14
C ILE A 100 -24.37 7.31 -7.36
N ILE A 101 -23.53 8.29 -7.68
CA ILE A 101 -23.74 9.16 -8.84
C ILE A 101 -23.24 8.42 -10.10
N PRO A 102 -24.08 8.18 -11.12
CA PRO A 102 -23.69 7.47 -12.35
C PRO A 102 -22.86 8.37 -13.29
N ASN A 103 -21.69 8.82 -12.84
CA ASN A 103 -20.80 9.69 -13.61
C ASN A 103 -19.33 9.31 -13.41
N GLY A 104 -18.56 9.27 -14.49
CA GLY A 104 -17.14 8.95 -14.46
C GLY A 104 -16.87 7.55 -13.92
N LYS A 105 -15.71 7.36 -13.28
CA LYS A 105 -15.38 6.08 -12.63
C LYS A 105 -15.91 6.07 -11.21
N ILE A 106 -16.80 5.14 -10.89
CA ILE A 106 -17.41 5.07 -9.55
C ILE A 106 -16.36 4.83 -8.47
N ILE A 107 -15.30 4.07 -8.76
CA ILE A 107 -14.23 3.85 -7.80
C ILE A 107 -13.50 5.14 -7.38
N GLU A 108 -13.57 6.22 -8.18
CA GLU A 108 -12.96 7.52 -7.88
C GLU A 108 -13.89 8.45 -7.07
N THR A 109 -15.20 8.27 -7.14
CA THR A 109 -16.20 9.21 -6.58
C THR A 109 -17.21 8.57 -5.63
N GLY A 110 -17.28 7.25 -5.59
CA GLY A 110 -18.30 6.50 -4.85
C GLY A 110 -18.18 6.68 -3.34
N ASP A 111 -19.34 6.82 -2.69
CA ASP A 111 -19.50 6.84 -1.24
C ASP A 111 -20.57 5.81 -0.90
N LEU A 112 -20.24 4.87 0.01
CA LEU A 112 -21.18 3.80 0.36
C LEU A 112 -22.03 4.14 1.58
N THR A 113 -21.92 5.35 2.14
CA THR A 113 -22.64 5.76 3.35
C THR A 113 -24.14 5.49 3.23
N THR A 114 -24.77 5.90 2.13
CA THR A 114 -26.19 5.65 1.89
C THR A 114 -26.46 4.18 1.55
N LEU A 115 -25.73 3.59 0.60
CA LEU A 115 -25.90 2.18 0.21
C LEU A 115 -25.81 1.21 1.40
N ARG A 116 -24.90 1.45 2.35
CA ARG A 116 -24.75 0.62 3.56
C ARG A 116 -26.01 0.57 4.42
N THR A 117 -26.84 1.61 4.42
CA THR A 117 -28.15 1.59 5.11
C THR A 117 -29.16 0.64 4.45
N PHE A 118 -29.02 0.40 3.14
CA PHE A 118 -29.81 -0.58 2.41
C PHE A 118 -29.26 -2.00 2.58
N LEU A 119 -27.93 -2.17 2.70
CA LEU A 119 -27.27 -3.45 2.98
C LEU A 119 -27.51 -3.91 4.43
N ASN A 120 -28.76 -4.01 4.85
CA ASN A 120 -29.18 -4.27 6.23
C ASN A 120 -29.18 -5.76 6.61
N ALA A 121 -29.11 -6.67 5.63
CA ALA A 121 -29.01 -8.10 5.85
C ALA A 121 -27.61 -8.62 5.46
N GLU A 122 -27.10 -9.60 6.22
CA GLU A 122 -25.80 -10.20 5.97
C GLU A 122 -25.67 -10.75 4.54
N LEU A 123 -26.73 -11.39 4.02
CA LEU A 123 -26.79 -11.90 2.65
C LEU A 123 -26.53 -10.79 1.60
N PHE A 124 -27.10 -9.59 1.79
CA PHE A 124 -26.91 -8.48 0.86
C PHE A 124 -25.47 -7.95 0.92
N LYS A 125 -24.89 -7.86 2.11
CA LYS A 125 -23.47 -7.48 2.29
C LYS A 125 -22.54 -8.48 1.60
N ARG A 126 -22.77 -9.79 1.79
CA ARG A 126 -21.99 -10.86 1.14
C ARG A 126 -22.09 -10.78 -0.38
N ASN A 127 -23.29 -10.60 -0.93
CA ASN A 127 -23.50 -10.45 -2.37
C ASN A 127 -22.85 -9.18 -2.93
N PHE A 128 -22.92 -8.05 -2.22
CA PHE A 128 -22.22 -6.83 -2.59
C PHE A 128 -20.70 -7.05 -2.65
N ILE A 129 -20.12 -7.68 -1.62
CA ILE A 129 -18.69 -8.01 -1.60
C ILE A 129 -18.32 -8.98 -2.73
N ALA A 130 -19.16 -9.95 -3.05
CA ALA A 130 -18.95 -10.84 -4.20
C ALA A 130 -18.86 -10.07 -5.53
N GLY A 131 -19.71 -9.06 -5.73
CA GLY A 131 -19.63 -8.18 -6.90
C GLY A 131 -18.35 -7.34 -6.93
N ILE A 132 -17.87 -6.87 -5.77
CA ILE A 132 -16.57 -6.19 -5.66
C ILE A 132 -15.41 -7.15 -5.98
N ALA A 133 -15.47 -8.38 -5.51
CA ALA A 133 -14.45 -9.40 -5.77
C ALA A 133 -14.40 -9.81 -7.24
N ASP A 134 -15.56 -9.99 -7.88
CA ASP A 134 -15.70 -10.28 -9.31
C ASP A 134 -15.46 -9.08 -10.21
N SER A 135 -15.21 -7.89 -9.66
CA SER A 135 -14.73 -6.75 -10.44
C SER A 135 -13.24 -6.53 -10.23
N ILE A 136 -12.81 -6.27 -9.00
CA ILE A 136 -11.45 -5.79 -8.68
C ILE A 136 -10.63 -6.74 -7.78
N GLY A 137 -11.21 -7.87 -7.36
CA GLY A 137 -10.52 -8.88 -6.56
C GLY A 137 -9.53 -9.68 -7.40
N SER A 138 -8.24 -9.60 -7.08
CA SER A 138 -7.18 -10.35 -7.77
C SER A 138 -6.77 -11.59 -6.97
N LEU A 139 -6.78 -12.73 -7.65
CA LEU A 139 -6.41 -14.07 -7.13
C LEU A 139 -5.08 -14.56 -7.73
N ASN A 140 -4.18 -13.64 -8.12
CA ASN A 140 -2.87 -14.02 -8.61
C ASN A 140 -2.11 -14.82 -7.52
N PRO A 141 -1.60 -16.03 -7.78
CA PRO A 141 -0.89 -16.84 -6.76
C PRO A 141 0.38 -16.18 -6.18
N ASN A 142 0.89 -15.13 -6.84
CA ASN A 142 1.97 -14.31 -6.31
C ASN A 142 1.51 -13.31 -5.24
N HIS A 143 0.21 -13.13 -5.05
CA HIS A 143 -0.36 -12.41 -3.93
C HIS A 143 -0.43 -13.35 -2.73
N ARG A 144 0.66 -13.36 -1.95
CA ARG A 144 0.81 -14.23 -0.79
C ARG A 144 1.51 -13.52 0.36
N ARG A 145 1.24 -13.96 1.58
CA ARG A 145 1.93 -13.45 2.79
C ARG A 145 3.13 -14.34 3.08
N PHE A 146 4.33 -13.83 2.79
CA PHE A 146 5.63 -14.51 2.93
C PHE A 146 5.83 -15.70 1.96
N ASP A 147 4.96 -16.71 2.00
CA ASP A 147 5.04 -17.94 1.23
C ASP A 147 3.66 -18.40 0.71
N SER A 148 3.61 -19.52 0.00
CA SER A 148 2.39 -20.03 -0.63
C SER A 148 1.35 -20.56 0.34
N ASN A 149 1.70 -20.76 1.62
CA ASN A 149 0.77 -21.22 2.65
C ASN A 149 -0.28 -20.16 2.98
N PHE A 150 0.00 -18.87 2.74
CA PHE A 150 -0.91 -17.76 3.04
C PHE A 150 -1.36 -17.06 1.76
N GLN A 151 -2.36 -17.63 1.08
CA GLN A 151 -2.90 -17.05 -0.14
C GLN A 151 -3.87 -15.90 0.15
N ILE A 152 -3.89 -14.92 -0.75
CA ILE A 152 -4.62 -13.67 -0.55
C ILE A 152 -5.50 -13.35 -1.76
N ILE A 153 -6.73 -12.92 -1.49
CA ILE A 153 -7.49 -12.08 -2.43
C ILE A 153 -7.10 -10.62 -2.21
N SER A 154 -6.61 -9.96 -3.27
CA SER A 154 -6.21 -8.56 -3.23
C SER A 154 -7.20 -7.70 -4.01
N PHE A 155 -8.03 -6.92 -3.32
CA PHE A 155 -8.87 -5.89 -3.92
C PHE A 155 -8.02 -4.67 -4.25
N GLU A 156 -7.84 -4.39 -5.55
CA GLU A 156 -6.99 -3.29 -6.01
C GLU A 156 -7.83 -2.09 -6.45
N PHE A 157 -7.84 -1.05 -5.63
CA PHE A 157 -8.52 0.19 -5.94
C PHE A 157 -7.56 1.10 -6.71
N ALA A 158 -7.62 1.01 -8.04
CA ALA A 158 -6.79 1.81 -8.96
C ALA A 158 -7.12 3.32 -8.93
N ALA A 159 -8.21 3.69 -8.27
CA ALA A 159 -8.70 5.06 -8.16
C ALA A 159 -7.72 5.98 -7.44
N LYS A 160 -7.61 7.20 -7.96
CA LYS A 160 -6.64 8.17 -7.51
C LYS A 160 -7.24 9.19 -6.53
N ASN A 161 -7.59 8.77 -5.29
CA ASN A 161 -7.81 9.59 -4.06
C ASN A 161 -9.05 9.22 -3.20
N ASN A 162 -9.82 8.18 -3.54
CA ASN A 162 -11.02 7.86 -2.76
C ASN A 162 -10.73 6.97 -1.52
N TYR A 163 -10.24 7.58 -0.43
CA TYR A 163 -10.01 6.89 0.84
C TYR A 163 -11.31 6.39 1.47
N ARG A 164 -12.41 7.14 1.28
CA ARG A 164 -13.72 6.84 1.86
C ARG A 164 -14.29 5.53 1.35
N LEU A 165 -14.25 5.29 0.04
CA LEU A 165 -14.72 4.04 -0.54
C LEU A 165 -13.95 2.83 -0.01
N VAL A 166 -12.62 2.94 0.06
CA VAL A 166 -11.77 1.86 0.59
C VAL A 166 -12.10 1.56 2.05
N PHE A 167 -12.30 2.61 2.84
CA PHE A 167 -12.76 2.51 4.23
C PHE A 167 -14.11 1.80 4.32
N ASP A 168 -15.10 2.22 3.53
CA ASP A 168 -16.45 1.65 3.58
C ASP A 168 -16.48 0.19 3.12
N VAL A 169 -15.72 -0.18 2.08
CA VAL A 169 -15.61 -1.60 1.68
C VAL A 169 -14.97 -2.43 2.79
N CYS A 170 -13.95 -1.89 3.47
CA CYS A 170 -13.35 -2.56 4.64
C CYS A 170 -14.38 -2.75 5.77
N GLN A 171 -15.25 -1.77 6.03
CA GLN A 171 -16.34 -1.91 7.01
C GLN A 171 -17.31 -3.02 6.63
N VAL A 172 -17.77 -3.08 5.37
CA VAL A 172 -18.69 -4.13 4.92
C VAL A 172 -18.04 -5.52 5.03
N LEU A 173 -16.75 -5.64 4.72
CA LEU A 173 -15.97 -6.87 4.91
C LEU A 173 -15.95 -7.31 6.40
N GLN A 174 -15.70 -6.38 7.33
CA GLN A 174 -15.72 -6.66 8.77
C GLN A 174 -17.11 -7.14 9.23
N GLU A 175 -18.18 -6.52 8.73
CA GLU A 175 -19.57 -6.84 9.09
C GLU A 175 -20.03 -8.24 8.62
N VAL A 176 -19.29 -8.89 7.71
CA VAL A 176 -19.54 -10.28 7.28
C VAL A 176 -18.47 -11.26 7.78
N ASN A 177 -17.71 -10.88 8.81
CA ASN A 177 -16.61 -11.66 9.39
C ASN A 177 -15.48 -12.00 8.39
N CYS A 178 -15.26 -11.13 7.40
CA CYS A 178 -14.19 -11.26 6.40
C CYS A 178 -13.11 -10.23 6.69
N TYR A 179 -12.18 -10.55 7.59
CA TYR A 179 -11.26 -9.54 8.13
C TYR A 179 -10.08 -9.25 7.21
N THR A 180 -9.75 -7.96 7.06
CA THR A 180 -8.61 -7.52 6.26
C THR A 180 -7.29 -7.95 6.90
N ASP A 181 -6.46 -8.67 6.14
CA ASP A 181 -5.10 -9.04 6.54
C ASP A 181 -4.15 -7.85 6.46
N GLN A 182 -4.07 -7.23 5.29
CA GLN A 182 -3.24 -6.06 5.02
C GLN A 182 -4.06 -4.97 4.36
N LEU A 183 -3.89 -3.74 4.83
CA LEU A 183 -4.45 -2.55 4.21
C LEU A 183 -3.30 -1.65 3.79
N LEU A 184 -3.16 -1.44 2.49
CA LEU A 184 -2.14 -0.59 1.91
C LEU A 184 -2.81 0.70 1.45
N TRP A 185 -2.66 1.73 2.27
CA TRP A 185 -3.16 3.07 1.97
C TRP A 185 -2.25 3.78 0.98
N ASN A 186 -2.86 4.52 0.05
CA ASN A 186 -2.14 5.31 -0.96
C ASN A 186 -1.62 6.64 -0.39
N HIS A 187 -0.93 6.57 0.75
CA HIS A 187 -0.37 7.73 1.46
C HIS A 187 1.15 7.79 1.27
N PRO A 188 1.74 8.96 0.95
CA PRO A 188 3.13 9.08 0.54
C PRO A 188 4.12 8.55 1.58
N ASN A 189 3.97 8.92 2.86
CA ASN A 189 4.91 8.48 3.90
C ASN A 189 4.81 6.96 4.21
N LEU A 190 3.71 6.30 3.84
CA LEU A 190 3.57 4.84 3.97
C LEU A 190 4.13 4.12 2.75
N HIS A 191 3.93 4.66 1.55
CA HIS A 191 4.48 4.10 0.30
C HIS A 191 5.99 4.34 0.14
N SER A 192 6.48 5.46 0.65
CA SER A 192 7.83 5.97 0.47
C SER A 192 8.55 6.14 1.81
N SER A 193 8.26 5.25 2.76
CA SER A 193 8.67 5.40 4.17
C SER A 193 10.15 5.70 4.42
N SER A 194 11.07 5.25 3.56
CA SER A 194 12.51 5.51 3.73
C SER A 194 13.09 6.55 2.78
N ASN A 195 12.39 6.88 1.69
CA ASN A 195 12.89 7.75 0.62
C ASN A 195 11.84 8.84 0.32
N PRO A 196 12.03 10.06 0.86
CA PRO A 196 11.07 11.16 0.68
C PRO A 196 11.03 11.68 -0.76
N TYR A 197 12.00 11.32 -1.60
CA TYR A 197 12.11 11.76 -2.99
C TYR A 197 11.37 10.85 -3.97
N TYR A 198 10.74 9.77 -3.49
CA TYR A 198 10.03 8.81 -4.34
C TYR A 198 8.68 9.36 -4.82
N LYS A 199 8.69 10.06 -5.96
CA LYS A 199 7.49 10.65 -6.60
C LYS A 199 6.40 9.64 -7.04
N PRO A 200 6.71 8.41 -7.49
CA PRO A 200 5.68 7.47 -7.96
C PRO A 200 4.86 6.80 -6.84
N TRP A 201 4.55 7.50 -5.75
CA TRP A 201 3.82 6.94 -4.61
C TRP A 201 2.32 6.72 -4.88
N LYS A 202 1.73 7.41 -5.87
CA LYS A 202 0.30 7.33 -6.25
C LYS A 202 -0.06 6.00 -6.96
N LYS A 203 0.07 4.86 -6.29
CA LYS A 203 -0.06 3.51 -6.87
C LYS A 203 -1.45 2.87 -6.73
N GLY A 204 -2.36 3.50 -5.99
CA GLY A 204 -3.67 2.95 -5.64
C GLY A 204 -3.67 2.23 -4.30
N TYR A 205 -4.84 1.83 -3.84
CA TYR A 205 -5.04 1.17 -2.55
C TYR A 205 -5.13 -0.34 -2.72
N LYS A 206 -4.73 -1.08 -1.69
CA LYS A 206 -4.95 -2.53 -1.66
C LYS A 206 -5.58 -2.95 -0.34
N VAL A 207 -6.74 -3.59 -0.43
CA VAL A 207 -7.34 -4.34 0.67
C VAL A 207 -7.02 -5.81 0.40
N ARG A 208 -6.31 -6.46 1.31
CA ARG A 208 -5.92 -7.87 1.17
C ARG A 208 -6.57 -8.69 2.25
N VAL A 209 -7.22 -9.76 1.85
CA VAL A 209 -7.86 -10.71 2.76
C VAL A 209 -7.29 -12.09 2.50
N LEU A 210 -7.07 -12.87 3.56
CA LEU A 210 -6.70 -14.27 3.43
C LEU A 210 -7.82 -15.02 2.70
N ILE A 211 -7.43 -15.89 1.76
CA ILE A 211 -8.42 -16.52 0.90
C ILE A 211 -9.35 -17.46 1.67
N ASP A 212 -8.87 -18.13 2.72
CA ASP A 212 -9.70 -18.93 3.64
C ASP A 212 -10.84 -18.11 4.24
N SER A 213 -10.49 -16.93 4.77
CA SER A 213 -11.45 -16.02 5.40
C SER A 213 -12.46 -15.50 4.37
N TYR A 214 -12.01 -15.24 3.13
CA TYR A 214 -12.91 -14.83 2.07
C TYR A 214 -13.86 -15.94 1.63
N VAL A 215 -13.38 -17.16 1.41
CA VAL A 215 -14.22 -18.27 0.92
C VAL A 215 -15.24 -18.72 1.98
N ALA A 216 -14.93 -18.59 3.28
CA ALA A 216 -15.89 -18.83 4.35
C ALA A 216 -17.00 -17.77 4.44
N ALA A 217 -16.67 -16.50 4.19
CA ALA A 217 -17.57 -15.36 4.35
C ALA A 217 -18.29 -14.94 3.06
N GLY A 218 -17.62 -15.05 1.92
CA GLY A 218 -18.05 -14.54 0.63
C GLY A 218 -18.31 -15.64 -0.40
N SER A 219 -18.52 -15.20 -1.63
CA SER A 219 -18.69 -16.08 -2.79
C SER A 219 -18.17 -15.38 -4.04
N PHE A 220 -18.10 -16.11 -5.15
CA PHE A 220 -17.92 -15.56 -6.48
C PHE A 220 -19.12 -15.97 -7.32
N LEU A 221 -19.63 -15.04 -8.14
CA LEU A 221 -20.54 -15.41 -9.21
C LEU A 221 -19.75 -16.01 -10.38
N PHE A 222 -18.55 -15.50 -10.63
CA PHE A 222 -17.68 -15.97 -11.71
C PHE A 222 -17.09 -17.32 -11.33
N GLN A 223 -17.39 -18.36 -12.10
CA GLN A 223 -16.84 -19.68 -11.91
C GLN A 223 -15.31 -19.68 -12.04
N ALA A 224 -14.77 -18.91 -13.00
CA ALA A 224 -13.32 -18.78 -13.17
C ALA A 224 -12.61 -18.23 -11.91
N LYS A 225 -13.28 -17.38 -11.13
CA LYS A 225 -12.77 -16.87 -9.86
C LYS A 225 -12.86 -17.90 -8.75
N ALA A 226 -13.99 -18.60 -8.65
CA ALA A 226 -14.17 -19.68 -7.68
C ALA A 226 -13.14 -20.80 -7.87
N GLU A 227 -12.91 -21.23 -9.10
CA GLU A 227 -11.89 -22.25 -9.44
C GLU A 227 -10.48 -21.77 -9.06
N ALA A 228 -10.11 -20.54 -9.44
CA ALA A 228 -8.81 -19.98 -9.06
C ALA A 228 -8.64 -19.83 -7.54
N ALA A 229 -9.72 -19.56 -6.81
CA ALA A 229 -9.68 -19.51 -5.35
C ALA A 229 -9.41 -20.89 -4.76
N ASN A 230 -10.06 -21.93 -5.28
CA ASN A 230 -9.83 -23.31 -4.88
C ASN A 230 -8.42 -23.81 -5.25
N GLU A 231 -7.91 -23.44 -6.42
CA GLU A 231 -6.52 -23.70 -6.83
C GLU A 231 -5.52 -23.11 -5.83
N ASN A 232 -5.73 -21.85 -5.44
CA ASN A 232 -4.88 -21.19 -4.43
C ASN A 232 -5.03 -21.87 -3.06
N LEU A 233 -6.25 -22.14 -2.60
CA LEU A 233 -6.50 -22.85 -1.34
C LEU A 233 -5.78 -24.20 -1.26
N ALA A 234 -5.75 -24.96 -2.37
CA ALA A 234 -5.06 -26.25 -2.44
C ALA A 234 -3.53 -26.14 -2.25
N THR A 235 -2.95 -24.95 -2.37
CA THR A 235 -1.51 -24.72 -2.09
C THR A 235 -1.22 -24.45 -0.61
N GLN A 236 -2.26 -24.32 0.21
CA GLN A 236 -2.13 -24.11 1.65
C GLN A 236 -2.14 -25.46 2.38
N ASN A 237 -1.24 -25.60 3.34
CA ASN A 237 -1.15 -26.78 4.21
C ASN A 237 -2.03 -26.65 5.46
N THR A 238 -2.42 -25.43 5.81
CA THR A 238 -3.20 -25.11 7.01
C THR A 238 -4.29 -24.09 6.70
N ASN A 239 -5.37 -24.12 7.48
CA ASN A 239 -6.39 -23.07 7.44
C ASN A 239 -5.93 -21.86 8.24
N HIS A 240 -6.12 -20.67 7.68
CA HIS A 240 -5.74 -19.41 8.33
C HIS A 240 -6.98 -18.57 8.63
N ASN A 241 -7.12 -18.21 9.91
CA ASN A 241 -8.14 -17.25 10.32
C ASN A 241 -7.49 -15.88 10.48
N ALA A 242 -7.99 -14.90 9.74
CA ALA A 242 -7.66 -13.52 10.01
C ALA A 242 -8.28 -13.11 11.36
N LEU A 243 -7.54 -12.32 12.15
CA LEU A 243 -8.06 -11.69 13.36
C LEU A 243 -8.88 -10.45 13.01
N ARG A 244 -9.79 -10.02 13.90
CA ARG A 244 -10.48 -8.74 13.74
C ARG A 244 -9.47 -7.59 13.89
N CYS A 245 -9.75 -6.42 13.29
CA CYS A 245 -8.77 -5.34 13.19
C CYS A 245 -8.31 -4.77 14.55
N ASP A 246 -9.18 -4.80 15.56
CA ASP A 246 -8.97 -4.35 16.93
C ASP A 246 -8.26 -5.40 17.80
N GLU A 247 -8.28 -6.66 17.40
CA GLU A 247 -7.53 -7.76 18.02
C GLU A 247 -6.12 -7.89 17.46
N LYS A 248 -5.86 -7.29 16.29
CA LYS A 248 -4.51 -7.23 15.75
C LYS A 248 -3.73 -6.13 16.46
N GLY A 249 -2.64 -6.51 17.13
CA GLY A 249 -1.68 -5.56 17.68
C GLY A 249 -1.02 -4.66 16.62
N ILE A 250 -0.32 -3.62 17.06
CA ILE A 250 0.48 -2.73 16.21
C ILE A 250 1.93 -3.21 16.22
N ASP A 251 2.40 -3.65 15.07
CA ASP A 251 3.80 -4.03 14.87
C ASP A 251 4.68 -2.76 14.85
N GLU A 252 5.52 -2.57 15.86
CA GLU A 252 6.40 -1.39 16.06
C GLU A 252 7.62 -1.38 15.11
N HIS A 253 7.43 -1.44 13.79
CA HIS A 253 8.53 -1.93 12.93
C HIS A 253 9.13 -0.95 11.93
N SER A 254 8.61 0.28 11.77
CA SER A 254 9.27 1.18 10.80
C SER A 254 9.12 2.67 11.09
N ILE A 255 10.29 3.30 11.18
CA ILE A 255 10.46 4.76 11.12
C ILE A 255 10.00 5.25 9.75
N LYS A 256 9.33 6.40 9.71
CA LYS A 256 8.79 7.03 8.49
C LYS A 256 9.46 8.38 8.24
N THR A 257 9.89 8.60 7.01
CA THR A 257 10.39 9.89 6.55
C THR A 257 9.25 10.86 6.27
N ILE A 258 9.50 12.16 6.42
CA ILE A 258 8.54 13.21 6.02
C ILE A 258 8.56 13.34 4.50
N HIS A 259 7.39 13.31 3.86
CA HIS A 259 7.29 13.37 2.40
C HIS A 259 6.49 14.59 1.92
N GLU A 260 7.01 15.35 0.94
CA GLU A 260 6.39 16.58 0.40
C GLU A 260 4.91 16.39 0.01
N GLY A 261 4.59 15.22 -0.55
CA GLY A 261 3.26 14.83 -0.97
C GLY A 261 2.21 14.72 0.15
N GLU A 262 2.58 14.73 1.44
CA GLU A 262 1.63 14.70 2.56
C GLU A 262 0.65 15.87 2.52
N SER A 263 1.09 17.04 2.03
CA SER A 263 0.26 18.24 1.87
C SER A 263 -0.51 18.29 0.54
N SER A 264 -0.36 17.28 -0.33
CA SER A 264 -0.92 17.31 -1.68
C SER A 264 -2.44 17.46 -1.66
N MET A 265 -2.99 18.35 -2.49
CA MET A 265 -4.44 18.47 -2.73
C MET A 265 -5.09 17.17 -3.23
N TRP A 266 -4.26 16.22 -3.69
CA TRP A 266 -4.70 14.90 -4.08
C TRP A 266 -5.17 14.06 -2.88
N ILE A 267 -4.69 14.34 -1.67
CA ILE A 267 -5.10 13.67 -0.43
C ILE A 267 -6.40 14.34 0.09
N PRO A 268 -7.39 13.58 0.57
CA PRO A 268 -8.61 14.13 1.17
C PRO A 268 -8.31 15.07 2.34
N GLU A 269 -9.14 16.10 2.52
CA GLU A 269 -8.93 17.16 3.50
C GLU A 269 -8.78 16.63 4.93
N GLU A 270 -9.51 15.58 5.28
CA GLU A 270 -9.55 14.98 6.62
C GLU A 270 -8.21 14.37 7.06
N ILE A 271 -7.34 14.05 6.10
CA ILE A 271 -6.03 13.43 6.35
C ILE A 271 -4.87 14.19 5.68
N ARG A 272 -5.16 15.29 4.98
CA ARG A 272 -4.15 16.09 4.27
C ARG A 272 -3.26 16.82 5.26
N GLY A 273 -1.95 16.79 5.01
CA GLY A 273 -0.93 17.41 5.86
C GLY A 273 -0.67 16.65 7.16
N LEU A 274 -1.31 15.50 7.38
CA LEU A 274 -1.07 14.65 8.54
C LEU A 274 0.00 13.60 8.24
N HIS A 275 0.75 13.24 9.27
CA HIS A 275 1.78 12.22 9.22
C HIS A 275 1.33 10.93 9.90
N PHE A 276 1.48 9.80 9.22
CA PHE A 276 0.96 8.51 9.70
C PHE A 276 2.06 7.50 10.01
N LEU A 277 2.11 7.03 11.25
CA LEU A 277 3.11 6.06 11.70
C LEU A 277 2.81 4.62 11.25
N HIS A 278 1.53 4.29 10.99
CA HIS A 278 1.09 2.94 10.65
C HIS A 278 -0.17 2.95 9.77
N ASN A 279 -0.44 1.89 9.00
CA ASN A 279 -1.64 1.79 8.16
C ASN A 279 -2.94 1.90 8.97
N LYS A 280 -2.97 1.30 10.17
CA LYS A 280 -4.12 1.39 11.10
C LYS A 280 -4.32 2.79 11.66
N HIS A 281 -3.29 3.63 11.66
CA HIS A 281 -3.38 5.01 12.11
C HIS A 281 -4.33 5.82 11.20
N ILE A 282 -4.23 5.63 9.88
CA ILE A 282 -5.19 6.22 8.92
C ILE A 282 -6.60 5.73 9.21
N CYS A 283 -6.80 4.43 9.46
CA CYS A 283 -8.12 3.89 9.78
C CYS A 283 -8.74 4.57 11.01
N ALA A 284 -7.95 4.80 12.06
CA ALA A 284 -8.40 5.47 13.27
C ALA A 284 -8.80 6.93 13.00
N VAL A 285 -7.97 7.67 12.26
CA VAL A 285 -8.27 9.07 11.89
C VAL A 285 -9.51 9.19 11.00
N LEU A 286 -9.76 8.20 10.13
CA LEU A 286 -10.98 8.10 9.33
C LEU A 286 -12.22 7.62 10.13
N GLY A 287 -12.08 7.31 11.43
CA GLY A 287 -13.19 6.94 12.30
C GLY A 287 -13.57 5.45 12.27
N CYS A 288 -12.62 4.56 12.01
CA CYS A 288 -12.88 3.11 12.05
C CYS A 288 -13.17 2.63 13.48
N GLN A 289 -14.39 2.11 13.71
CA GLN A 289 -14.77 1.51 15.00
C GLN A 289 -13.95 0.28 15.40
N TYR A 290 -13.31 -0.39 14.42
CA TYR A 290 -12.48 -1.58 14.62
C TYR A 290 -10.98 -1.25 14.64
N ALA A 291 -10.58 0.03 14.64
CA ALA A 291 -9.18 0.38 14.79
C ALA A 291 -8.76 0.22 16.28
N PRO A 292 -7.54 -0.25 16.57
CA PRO A 292 -7.04 -0.36 17.94
C PRO A 292 -6.65 1.03 18.48
N ILE A 293 -7.65 1.87 18.77
CA ILE A 293 -7.48 3.30 19.11
C ILE A 293 -6.53 3.49 20.28
N ARG A 294 -6.73 2.75 21.39
CA ARG A 294 -5.92 2.91 22.61
C ARG A 294 -4.45 2.61 22.37
N GLU A 295 -4.14 1.57 21.62
CA GLU A 295 -2.76 1.23 21.25
C GLU A 295 -2.16 2.29 20.32
N LEU A 296 -2.94 2.79 19.37
CA LEU A 296 -2.50 3.84 18.45
C LEU A 296 -2.21 5.16 19.19
N GLU A 297 -3.04 5.55 20.15
CA GLU A 297 -2.78 6.76 20.96
C GLU A 297 -1.47 6.64 21.75
N GLN A 298 -1.18 5.46 22.33
CA GLN A 298 0.10 5.21 23.00
C GLN A 298 1.27 5.27 22.03
N PHE A 299 1.10 4.72 20.83
CA PHE A 299 2.10 4.74 19.77
C PHE A 299 2.39 6.17 19.28
N VAL A 300 1.35 6.98 19.08
CA VAL A 300 1.44 8.40 18.66
C VAL A 300 2.04 9.30 19.74
N ARG A 301 1.85 8.98 21.02
CA ARG A 301 2.54 9.71 22.11
C ARG A 301 4.06 9.63 22.01
N ARG A 302 4.60 8.56 21.41
CA ARG A 302 6.03 8.33 21.20
C ARG A 302 6.46 8.54 19.74
N ALA A 303 5.70 9.34 18.99
CA ALA A 303 5.90 9.55 17.55
C ALA A 303 7.33 9.97 17.16
N GLU A 304 8.07 10.64 18.03
CA GLU A 304 9.46 11.06 17.79
C GLU A 304 10.43 9.90 17.55
N TYR A 305 10.10 8.69 18.01
CA TYR A 305 10.91 7.48 17.76
C TYR A 305 10.60 6.82 16.42
N TRP A 306 9.51 7.24 15.76
CA TRP A 306 8.95 6.62 14.56
C TRP A 306 8.96 7.55 13.35
N ILE A 307 9.51 8.76 13.50
CA ILE A 307 9.60 9.78 12.45
C ILE A 307 11.06 10.13 12.23
N ASN A 308 11.43 10.35 10.97
CA ASN A 308 12.73 10.89 10.60
C ASN A 308 12.53 12.07 9.64
N PRO A 309 12.95 13.30 9.98
CA PRO A 309 12.84 14.43 9.07
C PRO A 309 13.80 14.34 7.88
N PHE A 310 14.77 13.43 7.94
CA PHE A 310 15.71 13.16 6.86
C PHE A 310 15.32 11.92 6.05
N PRO A 311 15.90 11.77 4.84
CA PRO A 311 15.86 10.50 4.15
C PRO A 311 16.49 9.39 5.00
N ILE A 312 15.74 8.33 5.29
CA ILE A 312 16.24 7.21 6.11
C ILE A 312 17.29 6.42 5.34
N TYR A 313 17.00 6.12 4.07
CA TYR A 313 17.86 5.32 3.22
C TYR A 313 17.55 5.60 1.75
N VAL A 314 18.45 6.34 1.10
CA VAL A 314 18.38 6.70 -0.32
C VAL A 314 19.65 6.23 -1.00
N ARG A 315 19.51 5.51 -2.11
CA ARG A 315 20.65 4.96 -2.86
C ARG A 315 20.44 5.19 -4.35
N ASP A 316 21.42 5.76 -5.02
CA ASP A 316 21.36 6.10 -6.44
C ASP A 316 22.79 6.38 -6.96
N THR A 317 22.89 6.98 -8.14
CA THR A 317 24.11 7.61 -8.64
C THR A 317 24.60 8.70 -7.71
N LEU A 318 25.91 8.89 -7.65
CA LEU A 318 26.56 9.93 -6.86
C LEU A 318 26.03 11.33 -7.24
N GLN A 319 25.84 11.58 -8.54
CA GLN A 319 25.28 12.83 -9.04
C GLN A 319 23.89 13.10 -8.44
N TYR A 320 22.96 12.14 -8.55
CA TYR A 320 21.62 12.29 -8.00
C TYR A 320 21.64 12.55 -6.50
N VAL A 321 22.47 11.81 -5.76
CA VAL A 321 22.63 11.97 -4.31
C VAL A 321 23.16 13.36 -3.95
N GLN A 322 24.16 13.85 -4.67
CA GLN A 322 24.70 15.20 -4.49
C GLN A 322 23.66 16.29 -4.79
N GLU A 323 22.83 16.12 -5.82
CA GLU A 323 21.71 17.02 -6.10
C GLU A 323 20.73 17.08 -4.92
N LYS A 324 20.48 15.97 -4.21
CA LYS A 324 19.62 15.97 -3.02
C LYS A 324 20.26 16.63 -1.81
N ILE A 325 21.56 16.43 -1.59
CA ILE A 325 22.30 17.12 -0.54
C ILE A 325 22.28 18.64 -0.78
N ASN A 326 22.61 19.06 -2.00
CA ASN A 326 22.67 20.48 -2.37
C ASN A 326 21.31 21.18 -2.38
N GLY A 327 20.23 20.42 -2.58
CA GLY A 327 18.86 20.93 -2.56
C GLY A 327 18.27 21.16 -1.17
N SER A 328 18.99 20.80 -0.09
CA SER A 328 18.51 20.90 1.28
C SER A 328 19.49 21.72 2.11
N ASP A 329 19.08 22.88 2.63
CA ASP A 329 19.96 23.77 3.39
C ASP A 329 20.66 23.05 4.56
N VAL A 330 19.89 22.30 5.35
CA VAL A 330 20.37 21.49 6.50
C VAL A 330 21.41 20.42 6.15
N MET A 331 21.52 20.02 4.88
CA MET A 331 22.53 19.07 4.40
C MET A 331 23.66 19.80 3.67
N ARG A 332 23.34 20.77 2.81
CA ARG A 332 24.31 21.54 2.02
C ARG A 332 25.28 22.33 2.91
N ASN A 333 24.81 22.87 4.03
CA ASN A 333 25.62 23.70 4.91
C ASN A 333 26.49 22.89 5.89
N ARG A 334 26.75 21.61 5.60
CA ARG A 334 27.55 20.71 6.44
C ARG A 334 28.94 20.53 5.88
N THR A 335 29.90 20.38 6.78
CA THR A 335 31.25 19.98 6.43
C THR A 335 31.33 18.47 6.53
N TYR A 336 31.48 17.81 5.38
CA TYR A 336 31.60 16.36 5.30
C TYR A 336 33.08 15.95 5.43
N SER A 337 33.39 15.13 6.43
CA SER A 337 34.72 14.60 6.68
C SER A 337 34.76 13.09 6.44
N SER A 338 35.72 12.64 5.63
CA SER A 338 35.95 11.20 5.45
C SER A 338 36.54 10.62 6.72
N GLN A 339 35.92 9.56 7.24
CA GLN A 339 36.46 8.82 8.38
C GLN A 339 36.89 7.41 7.98
N PRO A 340 38.06 6.94 8.47
CA PRO A 340 38.42 5.53 8.33
C PRO A 340 37.38 4.68 9.08
N PHE A 341 37.00 3.56 8.49
CA PHE A 341 36.06 2.63 9.08
C PHE A 341 36.55 1.19 8.90
N SER A 342 36.12 0.31 9.82
CA SER A 342 36.37 -1.12 9.73
C SER A 342 35.03 -1.84 9.54
N VAL A 343 34.88 -2.51 8.40
CA VAL A 343 33.69 -3.33 8.11
C VAL A 343 33.52 -4.43 9.17
N ARG A 344 34.64 -5.04 9.60
CA ARG A 344 34.63 -6.06 10.67
C ARG A 344 34.05 -5.51 11.98
N GLN A 345 34.45 -4.30 12.38
CA GLN A 345 33.91 -3.66 13.58
C GLN A 345 32.41 -3.33 13.44
N LEU A 346 31.98 -2.85 12.28
CA LEU A 346 30.56 -2.57 12.03
C LEU A 346 29.69 -3.84 12.10
N ILE A 347 30.17 -4.96 11.57
CA ILE A 347 29.47 -6.25 11.68
C ILE A 347 29.40 -6.69 13.15
N GLN A 348 30.54 -6.66 13.85
CA GLN A 348 30.60 -7.04 15.26
C GLN A 348 29.61 -6.22 16.11
N CYS A 349 29.58 -4.88 15.94
CA CYS A 349 28.62 -4.02 16.64
C CYS A 349 27.17 -4.45 16.35
N SER A 350 26.85 -4.78 15.10
CA SER A 350 25.50 -5.22 14.72
C SER A 350 25.13 -6.58 15.33
N GLU A 351 26.07 -7.51 15.40
CA GLU A 351 25.88 -8.85 15.99
C GLU A 351 25.78 -8.80 17.52
N GLU A 352 26.47 -7.84 18.16
CA GLU A 352 26.35 -7.53 19.59
C GLU A 352 25.05 -6.79 19.95
N GLY A 353 24.19 -6.51 18.96
CA GLY A 353 22.88 -5.89 19.17
C GLY A 353 22.88 -4.36 19.22
N GLN A 354 24.01 -3.71 18.91
CA GLN A 354 24.07 -2.26 18.79
C GLN A 354 23.21 -1.79 17.60
N LYS A 355 22.29 -0.84 17.85
CA LYS A 355 21.36 -0.34 16.82
C LYS A 355 21.87 0.91 16.10
N LEU A 356 22.55 1.80 16.85
CA LEU A 356 22.99 3.11 16.39
C LEU A 356 24.50 3.27 16.62
N ILE A 357 25.18 3.95 15.69
CA ILE A 357 26.59 4.29 15.81
C ILE A 357 26.82 5.78 15.51
N TRP A 358 27.93 6.33 15.98
CA TRP A 358 28.37 7.70 15.65
C TRP A 358 27.38 8.82 16.03
N GLY A 359 26.59 8.62 17.09
CA GLY A 359 25.77 9.68 17.69
C GLY A 359 26.36 10.25 18.97
N ASN A 360 25.62 11.14 19.61
CA ASN A 360 26.03 11.87 20.81
C ASN A 360 25.58 11.18 22.12
N CYS A 361 24.65 10.23 22.02
CA CYS A 361 24.10 9.45 23.12
C CYS A 361 23.47 8.15 22.59
N GLU A 362 23.06 7.24 23.48
CA GLU A 362 22.51 5.91 23.12
C GLU A 362 21.28 5.95 22.19
N GLU A 363 20.45 6.98 22.29
CA GLU A 363 19.24 7.12 21.48
C GLU A 363 19.46 7.88 20.16
N SER A 364 20.69 8.34 19.91
CA SER A 364 21.04 9.14 18.74
C SER A 364 22.16 8.51 17.93
N GLY A 365 22.17 8.72 16.62
CA GLY A 365 23.21 8.21 15.72
C GLY A 365 22.65 7.59 14.47
N TYR A 366 23.50 6.89 13.71
CA TYR A 366 23.13 6.32 12.43
C TYR A 366 22.78 4.84 12.58
N PRO A 367 21.67 4.39 11.98
CA PRO A 367 21.28 2.98 12.02
C PRO A 367 22.31 2.06 11.36
N ILE A 368 22.89 1.14 12.14
CA ILE A 368 23.98 0.27 11.66
C ILE A 368 23.51 -0.68 10.55
N THR A 369 22.28 -1.18 10.66
CA THR A 369 21.67 -2.06 9.66
C THR A 369 21.59 -1.38 8.30
N GLN A 370 21.23 -0.09 8.25
CA GLN A 370 21.17 0.70 7.03
C GLN A 370 22.57 0.96 6.46
N ILE A 371 23.57 1.19 7.32
CA ILE A 371 24.98 1.34 6.91
C ILE A 371 25.45 0.06 6.22
N LEU A 372 25.30 -1.10 6.87
CA LEU A 372 25.72 -2.40 6.33
C LEU A 372 25.01 -2.73 5.02
N GLN A 373 23.69 -2.50 4.94
CA GLN A 373 22.95 -2.65 3.69
C GLN A 373 23.42 -1.68 2.60
N GLY A 374 23.77 -0.44 2.96
CA GLY A 374 24.37 0.54 2.06
C GLY A 374 25.68 0.05 1.44
N LEU A 375 26.57 -0.51 2.27
CA LEU A 375 27.84 -1.10 1.84
C LEU A 375 27.61 -2.25 0.84
N VAL A 376 26.75 -3.21 1.19
CA VAL A 376 26.44 -4.34 0.30
C VAL A 376 25.88 -3.87 -1.04
N TRP A 377 24.95 -2.90 -1.02
CA TRP A 377 24.38 -2.38 -2.25
C TRP A 377 25.45 -1.74 -3.13
N LEU A 378 26.37 -0.95 -2.56
CA LEU A 378 27.45 -0.32 -3.31
C LEU A 378 28.38 -1.36 -3.94
N ILE A 379 28.80 -2.38 -3.18
CA ILE A 379 29.67 -3.45 -3.68
C ILE A 379 29.01 -4.19 -4.85
N GLN A 380 27.77 -4.65 -4.69
CA GLN A 380 27.04 -5.37 -5.73
C GLN A 380 26.85 -4.50 -6.99
N ARG A 381 26.68 -3.19 -6.81
CA ARG A 381 26.47 -2.24 -7.90
C ARG A 381 27.73 -1.96 -8.70
N THR A 382 28.89 -1.84 -8.05
CA THR A 382 30.16 -1.58 -8.71
C THR A 382 30.73 -2.80 -9.42
N ASN A 383 30.35 -4.02 -9.00
CA ASN A 383 30.84 -5.29 -9.56
C ASN A 383 30.07 -5.76 -10.82
N GLY A 384 29.35 -4.87 -11.49
CA GLY A 384 28.75 -5.14 -12.81
C GLY A 384 27.27 -5.56 -12.79
N ASP A 385 26.61 -5.63 -11.64
CA ASP A 385 25.17 -5.94 -11.55
C ASP A 385 24.31 -4.67 -11.72
N THR A 386 24.51 -3.98 -12.85
CA THR A 386 23.94 -2.65 -13.13
C THR A 386 22.43 -2.66 -13.41
N ASN A 387 21.77 -3.81 -13.38
CA ASN A 387 20.32 -3.91 -13.50
C ASN A 387 19.58 -4.16 -12.18
N LYS A 388 20.28 -4.52 -11.10
CA LYS A 388 19.64 -4.75 -9.79
C LYS A 388 19.52 -3.47 -8.98
N THR A 389 18.29 -3.18 -8.53
CA THR A 389 17.94 -2.03 -7.66
C THR A 389 17.82 -2.41 -6.18
N ARG A 390 17.94 -3.71 -5.87
CA ARG A 390 17.84 -4.29 -4.54
C ARG A 390 19.02 -5.19 -4.25
N ILE A 391 19.41 -5.23 -2.98
CA ILE A 391 20.38 -6.18 -2.46
C ILE A 391 19.82 -7.59 -2.69
N THR A 392 20.67 -8.51 -3.14
CA THR A 392 20.34 -9.93 -3.23
C THR A 392 21.00 -10.72 -2.11
N GLY A 393 20.24 -11.65 -1.52
CA GLY A 393 20.70 -12.47 -0.40
C GLY A 393 20.63 -11.76 0.95
N ASN A 394 21.15 -12.43 1.98
CA ASN A 394 21.35 -11.85 3.30
C ASN A 394 22.57 -10.92 3.26
N TYR A 395 22.41 -9.70 3.76
CA TYR A 395 23.48 -8.69 3.71
C TYR A 395 24.65 -9.02 4.66
N LEU A 396 24.41 -9.68 5.80
CA LEU A 396 25.49 -10.09 6.72
C LEU A 396 26.34 -11.20 6.12
N ASP A 397 25.69 -12.26 5.61
CA ASP A 397 26.37 -13.37 4.96
C ASP A 397 27.26 -12.88 3.80
N TYR A 398 26.74 -11.92 3.01
CA TYR A 398 27.48 -11.30 1.93
C TYR A 398 28.73 -10.56 2.42
N LEU A 399 28.62 -9.78 3.51
CA LEU A 399 29.76 -9.04 4.06
C LEU A 399 30.83 -9.95 4.68
N HIS A 400 30.42 -11.05 5.33
CA HIS A 400 31.34 -12.07 5.84
C HIS A 400 32.13 -12.71 4.69
N GLN A 401 31.47 -13.05 3.58
CA GLN A 401 32.15 -13.57 2.38
C GLN A 401 33.16 -12.58 1.79
N GLU A 402 32.81 -11.29 1.70
CA GLU A 402 33.73 -10.26 1.22
C GLU A 402 34.92 -10.04 2.18
N LEU A 403 34.72 -10.21 3.49
CA LEU A 403 35.79 -10.19 4.49
C LEU A 403 36.76 -11.37 4.31
N ASP A 404 36.24 -12.58 4.12
CA ASP A 404 37.04 -13.79 3.90
C ASP A 404 37.83 -13.73 2.59
N ALA A 405 37.28 -13.07 1.57
CA ALA A 405 37.94 -12.81 0.30
C ALA A 405 39.02 -11.71 0.36
N GLY A 406 39.25 -11.07 1.51
CA GLY A 406 40.27 -10.04 1.68
C GLY A 406 39.84 -8.63 1.26
N LEU A 407 38.54 -8.34 1.25
CA LEU A 407 37.96 -7.01 1.02
C LEU A 407 38.27 -6.35 -0.35
N PRO A 408 38.41 -7.08 -1.48
CA PRO A 408 38.85 -6.49 -2.75
C PRO A 408 37.95 -5.37 -3.26
N ASN A 409 36.65 -5.42 -2.93
CA ASN A 409 35.64 -4.48 -3.43
C ASN A 409 35.32 -3.32 -2.46
N LEU A 410 35.94 -3.32 -1.28
CA LEU A 410 35.69 -2.35 -0.20
C LEU A 410 36.76 -1.24 -0.16
N VAL A 411 37.85 -1.38 -0.93
CA VAL A 411 39.01 -0.47 -0.94
C VAL A 411 38.66 0.96 -1.35
N ASN A 412 37.62 1.16 -2.16
CA ASN A 412 37.25 2.47 -2.70
C ASN A 412 36.02 3.09 -2.03
N ILE A 413 35.50 2.48 -0.95
CA ILE A 413 34.35 3.03 -0.25
C ILE A 413 34.80 4.14 0.69
N LEU A 414 34.10 5.27 0.63
CA LEU A 414 34.29 6.39 1.53
C LEU A 414 33.01 6.64 2.32
N ILE A 415 33.13 6.73 3.64
CA ILE A 415 32.07 7.17 4.54
C ILE A 415 32.39 8.60 4.96
N GLU A 416 31.54 9.52 4.53
CA GLU A 416 31.65 10.96 4.76
C GLU A 416 30.61 11.37 5.81
N ARG A 417 31.12 11.80 6.97
CA ARG A 417 30.31 12.21 8.11
C ARG A 417 30.18 13.73 8.17
N PRO A 418 28.95 14.25 8.32
CA PRO A 418 28.75 15.67 8.57
C PRO A 418 29.23 16.06 9.98
N ASP A 419 29.55 17.33 10.15
CA ASP A 419 29.96 17.98 11.39
C ASP A 419 28.82 18.05 12.43
N LYS A 420 27.57 18.15 11.96
CA LYS A 420 26.35 18.02 12.78
C LYS A 420 25.62 16.73 12.45
N LEU A 421 24.76 16.25 13.36
CA LEU A 421 24.01 15.00 13.21
C LEU A 421 22.90 15.13 12.14
N THR A 422 23.31 15.11 10.87
CA THR A 422 22.48 15.09 9.66
C THR A 422 22.89 13.88 8.81
N PRO A 423 22.28 13.60 7.64
CA PRO A 423 22.57 12.36 6.91
C PRO A 423 24.04 12.18 6.52
N ILE A 424 24.57 10.97 6.73
CA ILE A 424 25.88 10.57 6.20
C ILE A 424 25.80 10.25 4.71
N LEU A 425 26.95 10.37 4.04
CA LEU A 425 27.14 9.97 2.65
C LEU A 425 28.12 8.80 2.59
N ILE A 426 27.70 7.70 1.97
CA ILE A 426 28.58 6.55 1.67
C ILE A 426 28.70 6.45 0.15
N ARG A 427 29.91 6.49 -0.40
CA ARG A 427 30.12 6.46 -1.86
C ARG A 427 31.12 5.41 -2.30
N ASN A 428 30.88 4.85 -3.49
CA ASN A 428 31.79 3.96 -4.19
C ASN A 428 31.68 4.22 -5.70
N GLY A 429 32.73 4.80 -6.29
CA GLY A 429 32.73 5.21 -7.70
C GLY A 429 31.56 6.16 -8.02
N SER A 430 30.76 5.78 -9.03
CA SER A 430 29.63 6.58 -9.52
C SER A 430 28.34 6.40 -8.72
N PHE A 431 28.35 5.67 -7.61
CA PHE A 431 27.17 5.36 -6.79
C PHE A 431 27.33 5.84 -5.36
N ALA A 432 26.21 6.18 -4.72
CA ALA A 432 26.19 6.66 -3.36
C ALA A 432 24.91 6.29 -2.61
N VAL A 433 25.01 6.33 -1.29
CA VAL A 433 23.92 6.09 -0.34
C VAL A 433 23.91 7.22 0.69
N ILE A 434 22.72 7.79 0.93
CA ILE A 434 22.43 8.71 2.04
C ILE A 434 21.72 7.92 3.14
N ILE A 435 22.17 8.10 4.38
CA ILE A 435 21.55 7.47 5.55
C ILE A 435 21.27 8.53 6.61
N GLY A 436 19.99 8.69 6.94
CA GLY A 436 19.53 9.63 7.95
C GLY A 436 19.83 9.15 9.38
N PRO A 437 20.17 10.06 10.30
CA PRO A 437 20.36 9.71 11.70
C PRO A 437 19.02 9.51 12.42
N ASN A 438 19.05 8.88 13.59
CA ASN A 438 18.00 8.94 14.58
C ASN A 438 18.37 9.99 15.64
N ASN A 439 17.41 10.85 15.99
CA ASN A 439 17.54 11.81 17.08
C ASN A 439 16.15 12.19 17.62
N PRO A 440 15.49 11.28 18.37
CA PRO A 440 14.13 11.50 18.84
C PRO A 440 13.98 12.77 19.71
N ARG A 441 15.06 13.20 20.39
CA ARG A 441 15.06 14.45 21.18
C ARG A 441 14.80 15.68 20.30
N VAL A 442 15.50 15.80 19.18
CA VAL A 442 15.28 16.89 18.21
C VAL A 442 13.95 16.69 17.48
N TYR A 443 13.65 15.45 17.06
CA TYR A 443 12.48 15.18 16.22
C TYR A 443 11.17 15.44 16.95
N ARG A 444 11.13 15.31 18.28
CA ARG A 444 9.99 15.69 19.12
C ARG A 444 9.56 17.14 18.88
N ASN A 445 10.50 18.05 18.65
CA ASN A 445 10.22 19.48 18.48
C ASN A 445 9.63 19.82 17.09
N LEU A 446 9.63 18.87 16.16
CA LEU A 446 9.07 19.01 14.81
C LEU A 446 7.59 18.59 14.76
N ILE A 447 7.11 17.89 15.79
CA ILE A 447 5.79 17.25 15.80
C ILE A 447 4.77 18.21 16.41
N THR A 448 3.77 18.59 15.62
CA THR A 448 2.57 19.26 16.09
C THR A 448 1.46 18.24 16.29
N ARG A 449 0.86 18.21 17.48
CA ARG A 449 -0.28 17.34 17.80
C ARG A 449 -1.56 18.16 17.76
N HIS A 450 -2.49 17.76 16.90
CA HIS A 450 -3.81 18.38 16.78
C HIS A 450 -4.81 17.72 17.72
N ASP A 451 -4.67 16.40 17.91
CA ASP A 451 -5.37 15.61 18.92
C ASP A 451 -4.53 14.34 19.27
N ASN A 452 -5.13 13.35 19.92
CA ASN A 452 -4.44 12.12 20.35
C ASN A 452 -3.93 11.24 19.19
N LEU A 453 -4.46 11.42 17.98
CA LEU A 453 -4.13 10.65 16.78
C LEU A 453 -3.53 11.57 15.71
N ARG A 454 -4.16 12.71 15.44
CA ARG A 454 -3.75 13.61 14.35
C ARG A 454 -2.47 14.36 14.71
N ILE A 455 -1.42 14.07 13.96
CA ILE A 455 -0.12 14.76 14.05
C ILE A 455 0.28 15.28 12.68
N SER A 456 0.96 16.43 12.66
CA SER A 456 1.68 16.94 11.50
C SER A 456 3.14 17.14 11.88
N VAL A 457 4.04 17.01 10.91
CA VAL A 457 5.48 17.17 11.14
C VAL A 457 5.99 18.24 10.19
N ARG A 458 6.59 19.29 10.73
CA ARG A 458 7.22 20.33 9.90
C ARG A 458 8.60 19.87 9.44
N GLU A 459 9.09 20.51 8.38
CA GLU A 459 10.46 20.32 7.92
C GLU A 459 11.47 20.80 8.99
N ILE A 460 12.59 20.09 9.06
CA ILE A 460 13.71 20.45 9.93
C ILE A 460 14.48 21.64 9.34
N GLN A 461 14.88 22.56 10.21
CA GLN A 461 15.61 23.78 9.88
C GLN A 461 16.98 23.80 10.58
N GLU A 462 17.88 24.70 10.18
CA GLU A 462 19.23 24.79 10.76
C GLU A 462 19.23 24.98 12.27
N GLY A 463 18.35 25.84 12.78
CA GLY A 463 18.23 26.10 14.22
C GLY A 463 17.68 24.93 15.04
N ASP A 464 17.17 23.87 14.40
CA ASP A 464 16.76 22.64 15.10
C ASP A 464 17.95 21.70 15.40
N LEU A 465 19.11 21.94 14.77
CA LEU A 465 20.30 21.10 14.90
C LEU A 465 21.23 21.51 16.05
N ASP A 466 20.91 22.62 16.73
CA ASP A 466 21.62 23.18 17.88
C ASP A 466 20.96 22.75 19.21
#